data_AF-R5BAX0-F1
#
_entry.id   AF-R5BAX0-F1
#
_cell.length_a   1.000
_cell.length_b   1.000
_cell.length_c   1.000
_cell.angle_alpha   90.00
_cell.angle_beta   90.00
_cell.angle_gamma   90.00
#
_symmetry.space_group_name_H-M   'P 1'
#
loop_
_entity.id
_entity.type
_entity.pdbx_description
1 polymer ?
#
loop_
_entity_poly.entity_id
_entity_poly.type
_entity_poly.pdbx_seq_one_letter_code
_entity_poly.pdbx_strand_id
1 'polypeptide(L)'
;MVLVNTKPVEQYPSSPEPIEEQFNMWVHPYPAFTTVVRNITFMNGDKSERIIPQLNGLFTAGGLDIEQCRFLNFKQAIVKSRDYADGFVIKDCRFSGVNIVHYAPPGTTSATDTTVYDTKWMIYLNGDGDNLQFTGNAFMGSRVINNRTLYVGRNRGGLISCNITGGEIVLNGCRGLTFSNNHMESSMESNEGMLIRVLNSQVTISDNFFYKSERGNIYVAGGGYGTPSVAEIHNNTYLCTFHDLFPGITNDSIQDYYSLEERRTEFEAKKKIWLARSSAPEIIVGDGATVNISNQYRQVALLNSVTWPLTVGIQFRAENQNDSIFLTDTIATTLLNDLSPYLSGSGTINAGFAVNNVNHQLHNINRRTATMMPNRNDRWYAESGEYEYFAVFVIDRQRNIIAYPNGMKYKHLKNKGDTIIKKNNFIDNPVDANAVSTLIPIYGGTYFPKWSGYLRMYRCRVERDTIINKIVREFDWNTVDVPVVNAMMLYDNGLFLSGYPWQKCSEANPLGSLPDTDTLKLQDVTHLNESVECTATTKPSSLPDTWSRGDKIFNVGNETDWDVFIKR
;
A
#
# COMPACT_ATOMS: atom_id res chain seq x y z
N MET A 1 -6.46 39.99 14.77
CA MET A 1 -5.50 39.95 15.90
C MET A 1 -4.88 38.55 15.92
N VAL A 2 -3.60 38.43 15.54
CA VAL A 2 -2.88 37.15 15.58
C VAL A 2 -2.32 37.00 16.99
N LEU A 3 -2.93 36.14 17.80
CA LEU A 3 -2.42 35.83 19.13
C LEU A 3 -1.42 34.67 18.99
N VAL A 4 -0.16 34.98 19.25
CA VAL A 4 0.93 34.01 19.31
C VAL A 4 0.82 33.26 20.63
N ASN A 5 0.78 31.92 20.57
CA ASN A 5 0.40 31.07 21.70
C ASN A 5 1.58 30.24 22.23
N THR A 6 1.73 30.19 23.55
CA THR A 6 2.83 29.53 24.28
C THR A 6 2.39 28.39 25.21
N LYS A 7 1.09 28.05 25.30
CA LYS A 7 0.59 27.04 26.25
C LYS A 7 0.28 25.66 25.61
N PRO A 8 0.51 24.55 26.33
CA PRO A 8 0.05 23.20 25.94
C PRO A 8 -1.48 23.09 25.80
N VAL A 9 -1.94 22.25 24.87
CA VAL A 9 -3.38 22.10 24.51
C VAL A 9 -4.23 21.56 25.68
N GLU A 10 -3.65 20.76 26.57
CA GLU A 10 -4.37 20.22 27.73
C GLU A 10 -4.75 21.29 28.77
N GLN A 11 -4.15 22.48 28.69
CA GLN A 11 -4.34 23.56 29.67
C GLN A 11 -5.42 24.55 29.26
N TYR A 12 -6.14 24.32 28.15
CA TYR A 12 -7.32 25.09 27.83
C TYR A 12 -8.50 24.65 28.69
N PRO A 13 -9.29 25.59 29.24
CA PRO A 13 -10.49 25.24 29.97
C PRO A 13 -11.40 24.42 29.06
N SER A 14 -11.65 23.17 29.46
CA SER A 14 -12.82 22.46 28.98
C SER A 14 -13.99 23.04 29.76
N SER A 15 -14.78 23.93 29.15
CA SER A 15 -16.04 24.30 29.80
C SER A 15 -16.96 23.08 29.71
N PRO A 16 -17.38 22.48 30.84
CA PRO A 16 -18.38 21.42 30.83
C PRO A 16 -19.80 21.98 30.58
N GLU A 17 -19.97 23.30 30.65
CA GLU A 17 -21.26 23.96 30.46
C GLU A 17 -21.34 24.66 29.10
N PRO A 18 -22.46 24.51 28.36
CA PRO A 18 -22.77 25.35 27.22
C PRO A 18 -22.73 26.82 27.65
N ILE A 19 -22.14 27.69 26.86
CA ILE A 19 -22.18 29.13 27.12
C ILE A 19 -23.66 29.56 27.05
N GLU A 20 -24.25 29.92 28.18
CA GLU A 20 -25.60 30.51 28.20
C GLU A 20 -25.60 31.81 27.40
N GLU A 21 -26.51 31.91 26.42
CA GLU A 21 -26.69 33.09 25.57
C GLU A 21 -27.03 34.31 26.43
N GLN A 22 -26.06 35.22 26.59
CA GLN A 22 -26.31 36.54 27.18
C GLN A 22 -26.96 37.46 26.15
N PHE A 23 -28.30 37.45 26.13
CA PHE A 23 -29.21 38.16 25.22
C PHE A 23 -29.17 39.71 25.22
N ASN A 24 -28.06 40.39 25.54
CA ASN A 24 -28.02 41.87 25.55
C ASN A 24 -26.67 42.54 25.24
N MET A 25 -25.70 41.81 24.69
CA MET A 25 -24.56 42.45 24.03
C MET A 25 -24.67 42.15 22.53
N TRP A 26 -24.11 43.00 21.67
CA TRP A 26 -23.85 42.66 20.27
C TRP A 26 -22.78 41.55 20.22
N VAL A 27 -23.11 40.37 20.75
CA VAL A 27 -22.31 39.16 20.66
C VAL A 27 -22.73 38.52 19.35
N HIS A 28 -21.78 38.41 18.44
CA HIS A 28 -21.97 37.54 17.30
C HIS A 28 -22.00 36.09 17.87
N PRO A 29 -23.15 35.36 17.79
CA PRO A 29 -23.30 34.05 18.45
C PRO A 29 -22.35 32.99 17.88
N TYR A 30 -21.77 33.28 16.71
CA TYR A 30 -20.74 32.50 16.05
C TYR A 30 -19.50 33.39 15.81
N PRO A 31 -18.27 32.84 15.87
CA PRO A 31 -17.07 33.57 15.48
C PRO A 31 -17.23 34.22 14.09
N ALA A 32 -16.66 35.40 13.88
CA ALA A 32 -16.76 36.10 12.59
C ALA A 32 -16.33 35.17 11.43
N PHE A 33 -17.16 35.09 10.39
CA PHE A 33 -17.06 34.09 9.31
C PHE A 33 -15.77 34.18 8.48
N THR A 34 -15.05 35.30 8.49
CA THR A 34 -14.00 35.54 7.50
C THR A 34 -12.87 36.37 8.10
N THR A 35 -12.07 35.75 8.97
CA THR A 35 -10.68 36.19 9.08
C THR A 35 -9.91 35.49 7.99
N VAL A 36 -9.06 36.24 7.28
CA VAL A 36 -8.24 35.69 6.20
C VAL A 36 -6.79 36.05 6.43
N VAL A 37 -5.91 35.06 6.29
CA VAL A 37 -4.46 35.19 6.35
C VAL A 37 -3.90 34.72 5.02
N ARG A 38 -3.32 35.62 4.23
CA ARG A 38 -2.79 35.30 2.89
C ARG A 38 -1.38 35.83 2.69
N ASN A 39 -0.56 35.08 1.96
CA ASN A 39 0.78 35.51 1.51
C ASN A 39 1.75 35.88 2.64
N ILE A 40 1.63 35.21 3.79
CA ILE A 40 2.51 35.42 4.95
C ILE A 40 3.45 34.24 5.14
N THR A 41 4.73 34.54 5.44
CA THR A 41 5.67 33.53 5.96
C THR A 41 5.75 33.65 7.48
N PHE A 42 5.31 32.60 8.16
CA PHE A 42 5.52 32.39 9.59
C PHE A 42 6.81 31.59 9.77
N MET A 43 7.69 32.04 10.66
CA MET A 43 8.96 31.37 10.94
C MET A 43 9.25 31.40 12.44
N ASN A 44 9.45 30.24 13.04
CA ASN A 44 9.94 30.12 14.41
C ASN A 44 11.47 30.19 14.45
N GLY A 45 12.07 31.30 14.00
CA GLY A 45 13.53 31.43 13.89
C GLY A 45 14.18 30.57 12.79
N ASP A 46 15.39 30.96 12.39
CA ASP A 46 16.22 30.35 11.34
C ASP A 46 17.58 29.85 11.87
N LYS A 47 17.79 29.91 13.19
CA LYS A 47 18.95 29.34 13.90
C LYS A 47 18.52 28.82 15.26
N SER A 48 19.30 27.91 15.85
CA SER A 48 18.95 27.20 17.09
C SER A 48 18.68 28.12 18.26
N GLU A 49 19.46 29.20 18.40
CA GLU A 49 19.31 30.19 19.47
C GLU A 49 18.04 31.05 19.38
N ARG A 50 17.32 31.00 18.25
CA ARG A 50 16.07 31.75 18.01
C ARG A 50 14.83 30.87 17.99
N ILE A 51 14.99 29.55 18.06
CA ILE A 51 13.85 28.62 18.14
C ILE A 51 13.17 28.77 19.50
N ILE A 52 11.85 28.89 19.50
CA ILE A 52 11.02 28.72 20.69
C ILE A 52 10.40 27.32 20.63
N PRO A 53 10.85 26.34 21.44
CA PRO A 53 10.54 24.91 21.21
C PRO A 53 9.06 24.52 21.24
N GLN A 54 8.23 25.26 21.99
CA GLN A 54 6.80 24.97 22.16
C GLN A 54 5.89 25.95 21.39
N LEU A 55 6.45 26.78 20.53
CA LEU A 55 5.69 27.78 19.79
C LEU A 55 4.82 27.12 18.72
N ASN A 56 3.53 27.45 18.75
CA ASN A 56 2.61 27.17 17.64
C ASN A 56 2.59 28.36 16.68
N GLY A 57 2.51 28.10 15.38
CA GLY A 57 2.51 29.16 14.37
C GLY A 57 1.25 30.03 14.42
N LEU A 58 0.09 29.39 14.33
CA LEU A 58 -1.21 30.03 14.34
C LEU A 58 -2.19 29.25 15.21
N PHE A 59 -2.91 29.97 16.07
CA PHE A 59 -4.05 29.47 16.83
C PHE A 59 -5.32 30.22 16.40
N THR A 60 -6.43 29.51 16.25
CA THR A 60 -7.73 30.09 15.90
C THR A 60 -8.86 29.44 16.69
N ALA A 61 -9.84 30.26 17.06
CA ALA A 61 -11.07 29.86 17.76
C ALA A 61 -12.34 30.05 16.90
N GLY A 62 -12.18 30.23 15.58
CA GLY A 62 -13.28 30.51 14.66
C GLY A 62 -12.94 30.15 13.21
N GLY A 63 -13.84 30.52 12.29
CA GLY A 63 -13.65 30.37 10.85
C GLY A 63 -12.44 31.17 10.37
N LEU A 64 -11.58 30.55 9.57
CA LEU A 64 -10.34 31.14 9.09
C LEU A 64 -9.98 30.58 7.72
N ASP A 65 -9.61 31.49 6.82
CA ASP A 65 -9.01 31.17 5.54
C ASP A 65 -7.51 31.42 5.61
N ILE A 66 -6.71 30.38 5.40
CA ILE A 66 -5.26 30.45 5.34
C ILE A 66 -4.83 30.08 3.92
N GLU A 67 -4.31 31.04 3.16
CA GLU A 67 -3.97 30.81 1.75
C GLU A 67 -2.56 31.29 1.38
N GLN A 68 -1.84 30.49 0.60
CA GLN A 68 -0.52 30.86 0.07
C GLN A 68 0.49 31.25 1.16
N CYS A 69 0.32 30.71 2.37
CA CYS A 69 1.19 30.95 3.51
C CYS A 69 2.33 29.93 3.56
N ARG A 70 3.42 30.31 4.24
CA ARG A 70 4.55 29.42 4.54
C ARG A 70 4.73 29.30 6.03
N PHE A 71 4.91 28.08 6.53
CA PHE A 71 5.18 27.79 7.93
C PHE A 71 6.52 27.09 8.03
N LEU A 72 7.48 27.75 8.69
CA LEU A 72 8.86 27.31 8.75
C LEU A 72 9.29 27.04 10.21
N ASN A 73 9.90 25.87 10.44
CA ASN A 73 10.46 25.46 11.72
C ASN A 73 9.45 25.35 12.87
N PHE A 74 8.20 24.97 12.63
CA PHE A 74 7.22 24.70 13.69
C PHE A 74 7.09 23.20 13.98
N LYS A 75 6.99 22.82 15.26
CA LYS A 75 6.54 21.47 15.67
C LYS A 75 5.04 21.27 15.45
N GLN A 76 4.28 22.36 15.46
CA GLN A 76 2.85 22.43 15.20
C GLN A 76 2.54 23.81 14.62
N ALA A 77 2.19 23.87 13.33
CA ALA A 77 1.99 25.12 12.62
C ALA A 77 0.61 25.72 12.89
N ILE A 78 -0.45 24.92 12.83
CA ILE A 78 -1.83 25.41 12.93
C ILE A 78 -2.61 24.58 13.95
N VAL A 79 -3.29 25.26 14.85
CA VAL A 79 -4.18 24.66 15.85
C VAL A 79 -5.52 25.37 15.83
N LYS A 80 -6.59 24.60 15.68
CA LYS A 80 -7.96 25.06 15.90
C LYS A 80 -8.37 24.70 17.33
N SER A 81 -9.03 25.63 18.01
CA SER A 81 -9.76 25.32 19.24
C SER A 81 -10.93 24.36 18.95
N ARG A 82 -11.58 23.87 20.00
CA ARG A 82 -12.77 23.01 19.86
C ARG A 82 -14.04 23.78 19.49
N ASP A 83 -13.96 25.10 19.39
CA ASP A 83 -15.10 25.95 19.11
C ASP A 83 -15.67 25.65 17.72
N TYR A 84 -17.00 25.72 17.62
CA TYR A 84 -17.70 25.46 16.36
C TYR A 84 -17.36 26.53 15.33
N ALA A 85 -16.98 26.10 14.12
CA ALA A 85 -16.69 27.00 13.02
C ALA A 85 -16.78 26.27 11.67
N ASP A 86 -17.54 26.86 10.75
CA ASP A 86 -17.74 26.34 9.40
C ASP A 86 -16.80 27.00 8.39
N GLY A 87 -16.59 26.33 7.26
CA GLY A 87 -15.88 26.88 6.12
C GLY A 87 -14.41 27.11 6.37
N PHE A 88 -13.76 26.28 7.20
CA PHE A 88 -12.33 26.43 7.47
C PHE A 88 -11.51 26.10 6.22
N VAL A 89 -10.65 27.02 5.78
CA VAL A 89 -9.85 26.85 4.55
C VAL A 89 -8.35 26.88 4.86
N ILE A 90 -7.62 25.90 4.34
CA ILE A 90 -6.16 25.92 4.23
C ILE A 90 -5.79 25.55 2.79
N LYS A 91 -5.29 26.51 2.03
CA LYS A 91 -5.05 26.35 0.60
C LYS A 91 -3.68 26.84 0.14
N ASP A 92 -3.06 26.09 -0.76
CA ASP A 92 -1.80 26.45 -1.43
C ASP A 92 -0.66 26.80 -0.45
N CYS A 93 -0.70 26.29 0.78
CA CYS A 93 0.27 26.59 1.82
C CYS A 93 1.46 25.63 1.77
N ARG A 94 2.60 26.08 2.30
CA ARG A 94 3.83 25.27 2.39
C ARG A 94 4.25 25.12 3.85
N PHE A 95 4.50 23.88 4.24
CA PHE A 95 4.93 23.54 5.58
C PHE A 95 6.31 22.89 5.47
N SER A 96 7.33 23.49 6.06
CA SER A 96 8.59 22.81 6.31
C SER A 96 8.65 22.48 7.79
N GLY A 97 8.83 21.19 8.10
CA GLY A 97 8.91 20.72 9.48
C GLY A 97 10.10 21.28 10.26
N VAL A 98 10.40 20.63 11.37
CA VAL A 98 11.56 20.98 12.21
C VAL A 98 12.86 20.74 11.45
N ASN A 99 13.70 21.77 11.30
CA ASN A 99 15.10 21.57 10.96
C ASN A 99 15.84 21.07 12.22
N ILE A 100 16.40 19.87 12.11
CA ILE A 100 17.14 19.18 13.17
C ILE A 100 18.22 20.05 13.81
N VAL A 101 18.95 20.82 13.00
CA VAL A 101 20.04 21.69 13.46
C VAL A 101 19.51 22.75 14.42
N HIS A 102 18.28 23.23 14.17
CA HIS A 102 17.71 24.31 14.95
C HIS A 102 17.13 23.85 16.29
N TYR A 103 16.71 22.59 16.41
CA TYR A 103 16.14 22.07 17.66
C TYR A 103 17.11 21.20 18.48
N ALA A 104 18.32 20.96 17.97
CA ALA A 104 19.39 20.34 18.72
C ALA A 104 19.91 21.28 19.84
N PRO A 105 20.31 20.74 21.01
CA PRO A 105 20.99 21.52 22.03
C PRO A 105 22.23 22.27 21.48
N PRO A 106 22.54 23.48 21.97
CA PRO A 106 23.75 24.19 21.57
C PRO A 106 25.02 23.34 21.81
N GLY A 107 25.81 23.12 20.75
CA GLY A 107 27.07 22.36 20.82
C GLY A 107 26.98 20.87 20.44
N THR A 108 25.80 20.36 20.08
CA THR A 108 25.65 18.99 19.56
C THR A 108 25.48 18.99 18.04
N THR A 109 26.39 18.35 17.31
CA THR A 109 26.31 18.14 15.85
C THR A 109 25.67 16.80 15.46
N SER A 110 25.29 16.00 16.47
CA SER A 110 24.79 14.63 16.32
C SER A 110 23.53 14.48 17.18
N ALA A 111 22.41 14.19 16.52
CA ALA A 111 21.15 13.94 17.17
C ALA A 111 21.01 12.44 17.47
N THR A 112 21.74 11.97 18.48
CA THR A 112 21.48 10.67 19.11
C THR A 112 20.23 10.73 20.00
N ASP A 113 19.78 11.92 20.39
CA ASP A 113 18.52 12.12 21.12
C ASP A 113 17.33 12.14 20.15
N THR A 114 16.63 11.01 20.08
CA THR A 114 15.45 10.80 19.23
C THR A 114 14.21 11.56 19.71
N THR A 115 14.23 12.15 20.91
CA THR A 115 13.07 12.87 21.47
C THR A 115 12.87 14.26 20.85
N VAL A 116 13.94 14.88 20.34
CA VAL A 116 13.87 16.16 19.61
C VAL A 116 12.96 16.06 18.38
N TYR A 117 12.88 14.85 17.83
CA TYR A 117 12.12 14.52 16.65
C TYR A 117 10.64 14.19 16.93
N ASP A 118 10.16 14.05 18.17
CA ASP A 118 8.73 13.77 18.37
C ASP A 118 7.87 14.98 17.96
N THR A 119 7.11 14.85 16.87
CA THR A 119 6.23 15.90 16.39
C THR A 119 4.82 15.77 16.96
N LYS A 120 4.25 16.92 17.31
CA LYS A 120 2.81 17.07 17.39
C LYS A 120 2.24 17.04 15.97
N TRP A 121 0.92 16.99 15.84
CA TRP A 121 0.26 17.19 14.56
C TRP A 121 0.65 18.57 13.99
N MET A 122 1.28 18.59 12.81
CA MET A 122 1.65 19.83 12.11
C MET A 122 0.42 20.74 11.97
N ILE A 123 -0.73 20.13 11.68
CA ILE A 123 -2.04 20.78 11.66
C ILE A 123 -3.00 19.95 12.52
N TYR A 124 -3.57 20.59 13.53
CA TYR A 124 -4.54 19.96 14.44
C TYR A 124 -5.89 20.66 14.37
N LEU A 125 -6.85 20.04 13.69
CA LEU A 125 -8.22 20.53 13.51
C LEU A 125 -9.17 19.60 14.26
N ASN A 126 -9.53 19.93 15.49
CA ASN A 126 -10.47 19.14 16.28
C ASN A 126 -11.63 20.02 16.76
N GLY A 127 -12.86 19.54 16.63
CA GLY A 127 -14.07 20.25 17.06
C GLY A 127 -15.03 20.43 15.89
N ASP A 128 -16.30 20.08 16.14
CA ASP A 128 -17.42 20.10 15.19
C ASP A 128 -17.43 21.39 14.36
N GLY A 129 -17.34 21.25 13.06
CA GLY A 129 -17.38 22.34 12.09
C GLY A 129 -17.49 21.74 10.70
N ASP A 130 -18.16 22.43 9.80
CA ASP A 130 -18.58 21.87 8.52
C ASP A 130 -17.82 22.51 7.34
N ASN A 131 -17.82 21.86 6.18
CA ASN A 131 -17.21 22.38 4.94
C ASN A 131 -15.70 22.71 5.06
N LEU A 132 -14.88 21.73 5.48
CA LEU A 132 -13.42 21.88 5.49
C LEU A 132 -12.88 21.93 4.05
N GLN A 133 -11.99 22.87 3.74
CA GLN A 133 -11.24 22.91 2.49
C GLN A 133 -9.74 22.85 2.80
N PHE A 134 -9.10 21.71 2.53
CA PHE A 134 -7.67 21.51 2.70
C PHE A 134 -7.03 21.13 1.36
N THR A 135 -6.61 22.14 0.58
CA THR A 135 -6.30 21.91 -0.85
C THR A 135 -4.95 22.48 -1.31
N GLY A 136 -4.20 21.75 -2.14
CA GLY A 136 -3.01 22.30 -2.81
C GLY A 136 -1.80 22.53 -1.89
N ASN A 137 -1.84 22.01 -0.66
CA ASN A 137 -0.78 22.22 0.32
C ASN A 137 0.39 21.26 0.09
N ALA A 138 1.60 21.66 0.49
CA ALA A 138 2.73 20.73 0.50
C ALA A 138 3.49 20.76 1.82
N PHE A 139 3.83 19.56 2.27
CA PHE A 139 4.65 19.30 3.43
C PHE A 139 6.03 18.86 2.95
N MET A 140 6.99 19.77 3.03
CA MET A 140 8.38 19.47 2.75
C MET A 140 8.96 18.72 3.94
N GLY A 141 9.28 17.45 3.72
CA GLY A 141 9.79 16.55 4.76
C GLY A 141 11.10 17.05 5.36
N SER A 142 11.19 17.03 6.68
CA SER A 142 12.46 16.87 7.38
C SER A 142 12.60 15.40 7.82
N ARG A 143 13.81 14.94 8.16
CA ARG A 143 14.04 13.65 8.80
C ARG A 143 13.45 13.69 10.21
N VAL A 144 12.14 13.48 10.34
CA VAL A 144 11.43 13.57 11.61
C VAL A 144 10.80 12.23 11.97
N ILE A 145 10.95 11.88 13.25
CA ILE A 145 10.32 10.74 13.91
C ILE A 145 8.86 11.15 14.20
N ASN A 146 7.92 10.22 14.14
CA ASN A 146 6.48 10.38 14.19
C ASN A 146 5.96 11.50 13.28
N ASN A 147 6.21 11.44 11.95
CA ASN A 147 5.71 12.46 11.02
C ASN A 147 4.17 12.53 11.03
N ARG A 148 3.59 13.44 11.80
CA ARG A 148 2.14 13.64 11.95
C ARG A 148 1.71 14.88 11.18
N THR A 149 1.09 14.69 10.03
CA THR A 149 0.74 15.80 9.13
C THR A 149 -0.55 16.48 9.56
N LEU A 150 -1.67 15.74 9.58
CA LEU A 150 -2.99 16.34 9.73
C LEU A 150 -3.89 15.50 10.62
N TYR A 151 -4.45 16.13 11.65
CA TYR A 151 -5.57 15.58 12.41
C TYR A 151 -6.83 16.37 12.05
N VAL A 152 -7.89 15.65 11.67
CA VAL A 152 -9.24 16.18 11.49
C VAL A 152 -10.20 15.38 12.38
N GLY A 153 -10.85 16.07 13.31
CA GLY A 153 -11.82 15.51 14.24
C GLY A 153 -13.21 16.10 14.02
N ARG A 154 -14.22 15.23 13.89
CA ARG A 154 -15.67 15.56 13.93
C ARG A 154 -16.15 16.56 12.87
N ASN A 155 -15.46 16.63 11.74
CA ASN A 155 -15.87 17.49 10.61
C ASN A 155 -17.05 16.88 9.84
N ARG A 156 -18.00 17.70 9.38
CA ARG A 156 -19.10 17.28 8.49
C ARG A 156 -19.00 17.99 7.14
N GLY A 157 -18.81 17.22 6.07
CA GLY A 157 -18.60 17.78 4.74
C GLY A 157 -17.24 18.43 4.57
N GLY A 158 -16.61 18.20 3.43
CA GLY A 158 -15.37 18.88 3.07
C GLY A 158 -14.53 18.12 2.06
N LEU A 159 -13.37 18.70 1.76
CA LEU A 159 -12.42 18.19 0.78
C LEU A 159 -10.98 18.36 1.29
N ILE A 160 -10.22 17.27 1.26
CA ILE A 160 -8.77 17.23 1.42
C ILE A 160 -8.18 16.80 0.09
N SER A 161 -7.66 17.73 -0.72
CA SER A 161 -7.23 17.39 -2.09
C SER A 161 -5.99 18.08 -2.63
N CYS A 162 -5.36 17.44 -3.62
CA CYS A 162 -4.19 17.99 -4.32
C CYS A 162 -3.03 18.36 -3.39
N ASN A 163 -2.91 17.68 -2.24
CA ASN A 163 -1.82 17.93 -1.30
C ASN A 163 -0.65 16.96 -1.53
N ILE A 164 0.56 17.40 -1.16
CA ILE A 164 1.75 16.54 -1.08
C ILE A 164 2.13 16.37 0.40
N THR A 165 2.11 15.14 0.92
CA THR A 165 2.38 14.83 2.33
C THR A 165 3.21 13.56 2.48
N GLY A 166 3.96 13.42 3.58
CA GLY A 166 4.70 12.20 3.89
C GLY A 166 4.43 11.61 5.26
N GLY A 167 3.42 12.12 5.95
CA GLY A 167 3.12 11.77 7.33
C GLY A 167 1.78 11.06 7.50
N GLU A 168 1.49 10.72 8.74
CA GLU A 168 0.21 10.21 9.17
C GLU A 168 -0.87 11.29 9.06
N ILE A 169 -2.08 10.87 8.68
CA ILE A 169 -3.29 11.66 8.66
C ILE A 169 -4.37 10.89 9.42
N VAL A 170 -5.08 11.56 10.32
CA VAL A 170 -6.20 10.97 11.07
C VAL A 170 -7.48 11.71 10.76
N LEU A 171 -8.49 10.96 10.34
CA LEU A 171 -9.87 11.38 10.17
C LEU A 171 -10.69 10.66 11.24
N ASN A 172 -11.12 11.37 12.28
CA ASN A 172 -11.79 10.77 13.43
C ASN A 172 -13.17 11.40 13.68
N GLY A 173 -14.23 10.59 13.61
CA GLY A 173 -15.61 11.08 13.76
C GLY A 173 -16.10 11.94 12.59
N CYS A 174 -15.42 11.90 11.43
CA CYS A 174 -15.76 12.71 10.26
C CYS A 174 -16.94 12.11 9.49
N ARG A 175 -17.78 12.95 8.86
CA ARG A 175 -18.91 12.51 8.03
C ARG A 175 -18.96 13.27 6.72
N GLY A 176 -19.01 12.57 5.59
CA GLY A 176 -19.10 13.21 4.26
C GLY A 176 -17.83 13.96 3.85
N LEU A 177 -16.67 13.51 4.32
CA LEU A 177 -15.37 14.10 3.98
C LEU A 177 -14.71 13.31 2.83
N THR A 178 -14.22 14.02 1.83
CA THR A 178 -13.48 13.43 0.70
C THR A 178 -11.98 13.71 0.81
N PHE A 179 -11.16 12.68 0.71
CA PHE A 179 -9.71 12.73 0.59
C PHE A 179 -9.31 12.30 -0.82
N SER A 180 -8.98 13.24 -1.72
CA SER A 180 -8.78 12.92 -3.13
C SER A 180 -7.61 13.60 -3.82
N ASN A 181 -7.03 12.95 -4.85
CA ASN A 181 -5.97 13.53 -5.67
C ASN A 181 -4.72 13.97 -4.89
N ASN A 182 -4.46 13.38 -3.72
CA ASN A 182 -3.28 13.68 -2.94
C ASN A 182 -2.11 12.77 -3.38
N HIS A 183 -0.90 13.29 -3.23
CA HIS A 183 0.35 12.56 -3.41
C HIS A 183 0.96 12.34 -2.02
N MET A 184 1.01 11.08 -1.59
CA MET A 184 1.62 10.71 -0.33
C MET A 184 2.98 10.05 -0.58
N GLU A 185 4.06 10.66 -0.11
CA GLU A 185 5.44 10.17 -0.21
C GLU A 185 6.22 10.44 1.08
N SER A 186 6.87 9.43 1.65
CA SER A 186 7.76 9.60 2.80
C SER A 186 9.20 9.26 2.43
N SER A 187 10.17 9.94 3.06
CA SER A 187 11.57 9.55 2.92
C SER A 187 11.73 8.09 3.35
N MET A 188 12.56 7.34 2.62
CA MET A 188 12.71 5.89 2.82
C MET A 188 13.32 5.53 4.18
N GLU A 189 13.75 6.50 4.98
CA GLU A 189 14.65 6.29 6.12
C GLU A 189 13.95 6.34 7.50
N SER A 190 12.65 6.63 7.56
CA SER A 190 11.98 6.98 8.84
C SER A 190 11.30 5.83 9.60
N ASN A 191 11.16 4.61 9.05
CA ASN A 191 10.45 3.46 9.67
C ASN A 191 9.00 3.73 10.17
N GLU A 192 8.44 4.91 9.87
CA GLU A 192 7.18 5.40 10.43
C GLU A 192 6.23 5.87 9.32
N GLY A 193 6.31 5.22 8.17
CA GLY A 193 5.71 5.58 6.88
C GLY A 193 4.28 6.12 6.88
N MET A 194 3.91 6.72 5.76
CA MET A 194 2.59 7.35 5.58
C MET A 194 1.44 6.42 5.93
N LEU A 195 0.38 6.98 6.51
CA LEU A 195 -0.83 6.23 6.83
C LEU A 195 -2.02 7.19 6.94
N ILE A 196 -3.12 6.87 6.30
CA ILE A 196 -4.41 7.50 6.56
C ILE A 196 -5.20 6.61 7.50
N ARG A 197 -5.59 7.13 8.67
CA ARG A 197 -6.48 6.45 9.61
C ARG A 197 -7.87 7.05 9.52
N VAL A 198 -8.84 6.22 9.19
CA VAL A 198 -10.27 6.53 9.21
C VAL A 198 -10.88 5.85 10.42
N LEU A 199 -11.27 6.64 11.40
CA LEU A 199 -11.75 6.16 12.70
C LEU A 199 -13.16 6.71 12.95
N ASN A 200 -14.13 5.85 13.27
CA ASN A 200 -15.51 6.25 13.53
C ASN A 200 -16.10 7.21 12.48
N SER A 201 -15.75 7.02 11.21
CA SER A 201 -15.98 8.04 10.17
C SER A 201 -16.67 7.47 8.95
N GLN A 202 -17.38 8.33 8.22
CA GLN A 202 -17.89 8.07 6.88
C GLN A 202 -17.16 8.97 5.88
N VAL A 203 -16.29 8.38 5.07
CA VAL A 203 -15.39 9.14 4.17
C VAL A 203 -15.26 8.51 2.78
N THR A 204 -14.78 9.32 1.85
CA THR A 204 -14.35 8.88 0.52
C THR A 204 -12.85 9.10 0.36
N ILE A 205 -12.10 8.09 -0.09
CA ILE A 205 -10.66 8.16 -0.38
C ILE A 205 -10.44 7.78 -1.84
N SER A 206 -10.10 8.76 -2.68
CA SER A 206 -10.05 8.52 -4.11
C SER A 206 -8.93 9.16 -4.91
N ASP A 207 -8.53 8.49 -6.00
CA ASP A 207 -7.63 9.07 -7.00
C ASP A 207 -6.29 9.57 -6.41
N ASN A 208 -5.85 8.96 -5.29
CA ASN A 208 -4.62 9.33 -4.61
C ASN A 208 -3.45 8.48 -5.11
N PHE A 209 -2.26 9.07 -5.05
CA PHE A 209 -1.00 8.42 -5.35
C PHE A 209 -0.22 8.21 -4.06
N PHE A 210 0.01 6.96 -3.67
CA PHE A 210 0.77 6.61 -2.47
C PHE A 210 2.09 5.98 -2.85
N TYR A 211 3.18 6.32 -2.16
CA TYR A 211 4.29 5.38 -2.05
C TYR A 211 3.90 4.31 -1.04
N LYS A 212 4.29 3.06 -1.28
CA LYS A 212 3.96 1.98 -0.36
C LYS A 212 4.65 2.18 1.00
N SER A 213 3.87 2.01 2.07
CA SER A 213 4.29 2.23 3.46
C SER A 213 4.48 0.91 4.20
N GLU A 214 5.48 0.81 5.06
CA GLU A 214 5.72 -0.34 5.95
C GLU A 214 4.63 -0.50 7.03
N ARG A 215 3.81 0.53 7.25
CA ARG A 215 2.67 0.52 8.17
C ARG A 215 1.34 0.19 7.48
N GLY A 216 1.37 0.05 6.16
CA GLY A 216 0.20 0.14 5.29
C GLY A 216 -0.19 1.60 4.99
N ASN A 217 -1.05 1.79 4.00
CA ASN A 217 -1.36 3.12 3.47
C ASN A 217 -2.71 3.64 3.96
N ILE A 218 -3.71 2.77 4.09
CA ILE A 218 -5.03 3.12 4.58
C ILE A 218 -5.42 2.15 5.69
N TYR A 219 -5.89 2.70 6.81
CA TYR A 219 -6.45 1.97 7.93
C TYR A 219 -7.86 2.47 8.21
N VAL A 220 -8.83 1.57 8.21
CA VAL A 220 -10.24 1.91 8.49
C VAL A 220 -10.72 1.05 9.65
N ALA A 221 -11.20 1.67 10.73
CA ALA A 221 -11.70 0.93 11.89
C ALA A 221 -12.82 1.69 12.62
N GLY A 222 -13.71 0.95 13.25
CA GLY A 222 -14.54 1.46 14.35
C GLY A 222 -13.72 1.59 15.64
N GLY A 223 -14.14 2.50 16.50
CA GLY A 223 -13.51 2.81 17.79
C GLY A 223 -14.05 2.01 18.98
N GLY A 224 -14.74 0.89 18.73
CA GLY A 224 -15.43 0.07 19.74
C GLY A 224 -16.94 0.34 19.86
N TYR A 225 -17.65 -0.58 20.54
CA TYR A 225 -19.10 -0.63 20.81
C TYR A 225 -19.99 0.36 20.02
N GLY A 226 -20.26 0.02 18.75
CA GLY A 226 -21.38 0.61 17.99
C GLY A 226 -21.08 1.86 17.16
N THR A 227 -19.83 2.33 17.07
CA THR A 227 -19.46 3.41 16.12
C THR A 227 -18.74 2.84 14.89
N PRO A 228 -19.47 2.56 13.80
CA PRO A 228 -18.87 2.00 12.60
C PRO A 228 -18.01 3.03 11.86
N SER A 229 -17.07 2.54 11.05
CA SER A 229 -16.47 3.32 9.97
C SER A 229 -16.98 2.81 8.63
N VAL A 230 -17.26 3.73 7.72
CA VAL A 230 -17.62 3.42 6.33
C VAL A 230 -16.68 4.20 5.41
N ALA A 231 -15.97 3.48 4.54
CA ALA A 231 -15.05 4.10 3.60
C ALA A 231 -15.36 3.67 2.17
N GLU A 232 -15.55 4.64 1.28
CA GLU A 232 -15.51 4.45 -0.16
C GLU A 232 -14.05 4.64 -0.61
N ILE A 233 -13.39 3.60 -1.10
CA ILE A 233 -11.97 3.64 -1.48
C ILE A 233 -11.84 3.30 -2.97
N HIS A 234 -11.51 4.29 -3.80
CA HIS A 234 -11.53 4.11 -5.25
C HIS A 234 -10.36 4.74 -6.00
N ASN A 235 -9.89 4.06 -7.06
CA ASN A 235 -8.88 4.57 -8.00
C ASN A 235 -7.55 4.99 -7.36
N ASN A 236 -7.12 4.38 -6.26
CA ASN A 236 -5.82 4.72 -5.65
C ASN A 236 -4.70 3.86 -6.23
N THR A 237 -3.51 4.44 -6.29
CA THR A 237 -2.29 3.77 -6.76
C THR A 237 -1.26 3.69 -5.65
N TYR A 238 -0.59 2.56 -5.54
CA TYR A 238 0.43 2.28 -4.51
C TYR A 238 1.76 1.92 -5.17
N LEU A 239 2.67 2.89 -5.24
CA LEU A 239 3.98 2.72 -5.86
C LEU A 239 4.95 2.04 -4.90
N CYS A 240 5.39 0.83 -5.25
CA CYS A 240 6.57 0.21 -4.68
C CYS A 240 7.81 0.87 -5.28
N THR A 241 8.38 1.77 -4.49
CA THR A 241 9.58 2.49 -4.87
C THR A 241 10.82 1.77 -4.38
N PHE A 242 11.70 1.44 -5.32
CA PHE A 242 13.07 1.07 -5.03
C PHE A 242 13.98 2.27 -5.33
N HIS A 243 13.50 3.48 -4.95
CA HIS A 243 14.08 4.80 -5.21
C HIS A 243 15.31 5.02 -4.34
N ASP A 244 16.37 4.35 -4.75
CA ASP A 244 17.74 4.74 -4.62
C ASP A 244 18.43 3.62 -5.35
N LEU A 245 18.41 3.75 -6.67
CA LEU A 245 19.10 2.91 -7.62
C LEU A 245 20.57 2.90 -7.21
N PHE A 246 20.88 2.05 -6.22
CA PHE A 246 22.19 1.88 -5.63
C PHE A 246 23.16 1.85 -6.78
N PRO A 247 24.05 2.84 -6.99
CA PRO A 247 24.63 3.13 -8.31
C PRO A 247 25.47 2.00 -8.90
N GLY A 248 25.57 0.88 -8.18
CA GLY A 248 26.42 -0.24 -8.51
C GLY A 248 27.82 0.08 -8.03
N ILE A 249 28.62 -0.95 -7.87
CA ILE A 249 30.06 -0.79 -7.67
C ILE A 249 30.70 -0.85 -9.06
N THR A 250 31.07 0.28 -9.66
CA THR A 250 32.15 0.23 -10.66
C THR A 250 33.42 0.72 -9.99
N ASN A 251 34.55 0.05 -10.25
CA ASN A 251 35.86 0.54 -9.80
C ASN A 251 36.13 1.98 -10.30
N ASP A 252 35.46 2.40 -11.37
CA ASP A 252 35.60 3.72 -11.99
C ASP A 252 34.58 4.76 -11.48
N SER A 253 33.52 4.35 -10.75
CA SER A 253 32.46 5.21 -10.20
C SER A 253 32.58 5.46 -8.70
N ILE A 254 33.65 4.97 -8.06
CA ILE A 254 34.10 5.50 -6.76
C ILE A 254 34.78 6.86 -7.04
N GLN A 255 34.02 7.80 -7.59
CA GLN A 255 34.31 9.21 -7.38
C GLN A 255 33.90 9.53 -5.94
N ASP A 256 34.88 9.30 -5.07
CA ASP A 256 35.01 9.77 -3.70
C ASP A 256 33.99 9.23 -2.65
N TYR A 257 34.55 8.75 -1.52
CA TYR A 257 33.96 8.66 -0.16
C TYR A 257 33.47 7.32 0.45
N TYR A 258 33.32 6.18 -0.25
CA TYR A 258 32.89 4.92 0.41
C TYR A 258 33.59 3.65 -0.11
N SER A 259 33.93 2.75 0.81
CA SER A 259 34.44 1.39 0.53
C SER A 259 33.36 0.42 0.04
N LEU A 260 33.78 -0.70 -0.55
CA LEU A 260 32.89 -1.79 -1.00
C LEU A 260 31.99 -2.31 0.14
N GLU A 261 32.55 -2.44 1.34
CA GLU A 261 31.86 -3.01 2.49
C GLU A 261 30.81 -2.06 3.06
N GLU A 262 31.10 -0.76 3.11
CA GLU A 262 30.13 0.27 3.48
C GLU A 262 28.95 0.29 2.52
N ARG A 263 29.23 0.10 1.22
CA ARG A 263 28.21 -0.02 0.18
C ARG A 263 27.33 -1.26 0.35
N ARG A 264 27.91 -2.44 0.62
CA ARG A 264 27.13 -3.65 0.93
C ARG A 264 26.25 -3.46 2.16
N THR A 265 26.79 -2.82 3.20
CA THR A 265 26.06 -2.52 4.43
C THR A 265 24.87 -1.58 4.17
N GLU A 266 25.07 -0.52 3.38
CA GLU A 266 24.01 0.40 2.96
C GLU A 266 22.92 -0.33 2.17
N PHE A 267 23.30 -1.20 1.23
CA PHE A 267 22.36 -1.99 0.44
C PHE A 267 21.50 -2.91 1.32
N GLU A 268 22.10 -3.66 2.25
CA GLU A 268 21.33 -4.55 3.13
C GLU A 268 20.37 -3.77 4.06
N ALA A 269 20.78 -2.59 4.53
CA ALA A 269 19.89 -1.70 5.28
C ALA A 269 18.69 -1.24 4.45
N LYS A 270 18.91 -0.81 3.19
CA LYS A 270 17.83 -0.42 2.27
C LYS A 270 16.93 -1.59 1.89
N LYS A 271 17.51 -2.75 1.58
CA LYS A 271 16.80 -3.99 1.26
C LYS A 271 15.84 -4.41 2.38
N LYS A 272 16.24 -4.28 3.65
CA LYS A 272 15.35 -4.55 4.80
C LYS A 272 14.11 -3.67 4.79
N ILE A 273 14.27 -2.37 4.49
CA ILE A 273 13.16 -1.41 4.39
C ILE A 273 12.27 -1.73 3.18
N TRP A 274 12.87 -2.04 2.02
CA TRP A 274 12.13 -2.42 0.83
C TRP A 274 11.28 -3.67 1.06
N LEU A 275 11.84 -4.69 1.73
CA LEU A 275 11.13 -5.91 2.10
C LEU A 275 9.96 -5.62 3.04
N ALA A 276 10.18 -4.82 4.09
CA ALA A 276 9.12 -4.43 5.02
C ALA A 276 7.98 -3.68 4.33
N ARG A 277 8.30 -2.70 3.47
CA ARG A 277 7.33 -1.94 2.68
C ARG A 277 6.56 -2.81 1.72
N SER A 278 7.26 -3.61 0.91
CA SER A 278 6.66 -4.49 -0.10
C SER A 278 5.72 -5.54 0.52
N SER A 279 6.04 -6.01 1.74
CA SER A 279 5.25 -7.03 2.46
C SER A 279 4.06 -6.46 3.23
N ALA A 280 4.05 -5.16 3.54
CA ALA A 280 2.96 -4.55 4.29
C ALA A 280 1.66 -4.52 3.45
N PRO A 281 0.49 -4.68 4.06
CA PRO A 281 -0.80 -4.52 3.36
C PRO A 281 -1.01 -3.07 2.93
N GLU A 282 -1.62 -2.81 1.76
CA GLU A 282 -2.02 -1.46 1.38
C GLU A 282 -3.18 -0.96 2.23
N ILE A 283 -4.17 -1.82 2.44
CA ILE A 283 -5.42 -1.51 3.14
C ILE A 283 -5.57 -2.45 4.33
N ILE A 284 -5.78 -1.87 5.50
CA ILE A 284 -6.06 -2.58 6.74
C ILE A 284 -7.51 -2.27 7.14
N VAL A 285 -8.30 -3.32 7.28
CA VAL A 285 -9.69 -3.26 7.71
C VAL A 285 -9.76 -3.72 9.16
N GLY A 286 -10.05 -2.79 10.06
CA GLY A 286 -10.25 -3.06 11.48
C GLY A 286 -11.70 -3.40 11.80
N ASP A 287 -11.94 -3.81 13.04
CA ASP A 287 -13.26 -4.14 13.57
C ASP A 287 -14.27 -3.00 13.35
N GLY A 288 -15.53 -3.35 13.07
CA GLY A 288 -16.61 -2.40 12.82
C GLY A 288 -16.48 -1.55 11.54
N ALA A 289 -15.49 -1.82 10.67
CA ALA A 289 -15.36 -1.12 9.39
C ALA A 289 -16.14 -1.81 8.27
N THR A 290 -16.79 -1.00 7.44
CA THR A 290 -17.27 -1.40 6.11
C THR A 290 -16.49 -0.62 5.06
N VAL A 291 -15.93 -1.32 4.09
CA VAL A 291 -15.09 -0.73 3.05
C VAL A 291 -15.59 -1.16 1.68
N ASN A 292 -16.00 -0.18 0.88
CA ASN A 292 -16.34 -0.35 -0.53
C ASN A 292 -15.11 -0.02 -1.36
N ILE A 293 -14.72 -0.93 -2.24
CA ILE A 293 -13.42 -0.91 -2.92
C ILE A 293 -13.66 -0.93 -4.42
N SER A 294 -12.91 -0.11 -5.16
CA SER A 294 -12.72 -0.29 -6.60
C SER A 294 -11.37 0.22 -7.08
N ASN A 295 -10.80 -0.41 -8.11
CA ASN A 295 -9.59 0.04 -8.79
C ASN A 295 -8.42 0.42 -7.86
N GLN A 296 -7.98 -0.53 -7.03
CA GLN A 296 -6.82 -0.37 -6.15
C GLN A 296 -5.65 -1.14 -6.75
N TYR A 297 -4.59 -0.43 -7.14
CA TYR A 297 -3.50 -1.06 -7.88
C TYR A 297 -2.12 -0.76 -7.32
N ARG A 298 -1.34 -1.82 -7.13
CA ARG A 298 0.09 -1.75 -6.84
C ARG A 298 0.87 -1.53 -8.13
N GLN A 299 1.80 -0.58 -8.09
CA GLN A 299 2.74 -0.28 -9.16
C GLN A 299 4.18 -0.48 -8.69
N VAL A 300 5.12 -0.59 -9.63
CA VAL A 300 6.57 -0.62 -9.34
C VAL A 300 7.27 0.48 -10.11
N ALA A 301 8.21 1.15 -9.45
CA ALA A 301 9.09 2.11 -10.11
C ALA A 301 10.21 1.37 -10.86
N LEU A 302 10.42 1.71 -12.14
CA LEU A 302 11.53 1.19 -12.96
C LEU A 302 12.58 2.29 -13.21
N LEU A 303 13.83 1.91 -13.50
CA LEU A 303 15.00 2.79 -13.71
C LEU A 303 14.75 3.93 -14.71
N ASN A 304 14.09 3.64 -15.83
CA ASN A 304 13.96 4.55 -16.98
C ASN A 304 12.51 4.83 -17.39
N SER A 305 11.52 4.57 -16.53
CA SER A 305 10.14 4.54 -17.01
C SER A 305 9.11 5.24 -16.13
N VAL A 306 8.45 6.19 -16.78
CA VAL A 306 7.01 6.37 -16.70
C VAL A 306 6.37 5.18 -17.45
N THR A 307 6.37 3.98 -16.86
CA THR A 307 5.75 2.80 -17.52
C THR A 307 4.25 2.99 -17.63
N TRP A 308 3.63 2.24 -18.54
CA TRP A 308 2.18 2.01 -18.46
C TRP A 308 1.82 1.54 -17.04
N PRO A 309 0.69 2.00 -16.48
CA PRO A 309 0.25 1.59 -15.17
C PRO A 309 0.13 0.06 -15.15
N LEU A 310 0.88 -0.57 -14.25
CA LEU A 310 0.65 -1.97 -13.93
C LEU A 310 -0.57 -2.05 -13.02
N THR A 311 -1.52 -2.87 -13.41
CA THR A 311 -2.71 -3.17 -12.61
C THR A 311 -2.48 -4.51 -11.91
N VAL A 312 -1.59 -4.50 -10.92
CA VAL A 312 -1.43 -5.62 -9.99
C VAL A 312 -2.29 -5.30 -8.75
N GLY A 313 -2.94 -6.31 -8.20
CA GLY A 313 -3.79 -6.16 -7.02
C GLY A 313 -2.99 -5.77 -5.78
N ILE A 314 -3.71 -5.54 -4.69
CA ILE A 314 -3.17 -5.09 -3.41
C ILE A 314 -3.34 -6.16 -2.32
N GLN A 315 -2.61 -6.03 -1.22
CA GLN A 315 -2.73 -6.89 -0.06
C GLN A 315 -3.60 -6.23 1.01
N PHE A 316 -4.36 -7.08 1.68
CA PHE A 316 -5.23 -6.70 2.79
C PHE A 316 -4.72 -7.23 4.11
N ARG A 317 -5.10 -6.58 5.20
CA ARG A 317 -5.02 -7.15 6.55
C ARG A 317 -6.34 -6.88 7.27
N ALA A 318 -6.85 -7.88 7.96
CA ALA A 318 -7.98 -7.75 8.86
C ALA A 318 -7.48 -7.68 10.31
N GLU A 319 -8.06 -6.79 11.12
CA GLU A 319 -7.73 -6.64 12.53
C GLU A 319 -8.99 -6.63 13.40
N ASN A 320 -9.02 -7.50 14.41
CA ASN A 320 -10.05 -7.46 15.45
C ASN A 320 -9.59 -6.59 16.62
N GLN A 321 -10.55 -5.91 17.25
CA GLN A 321 -10.32 -5.23 18.51
C GLN A 321 -10.61 -6.19 19.66
N ASN A 322 -9.64 -6.38 20.57
CA ASN A 322 -9.87 -7.04 21.85
C ASN A 322 -9.23 -6.20 22.97
N ASP A 323 -10.02 -5.77 23.95
CA ASP A 323 -9.55 -5.05 25.15
C ASP A 323 -8.50 -3.93 24.88
N SER A 324 -8.78 -3.06 23.90
CA SER A 324 -7.91 -1.95 23.45
C SER A 324 -6.65 -2.34 22.67
N ILE A 325 -6.48 -3.62 22.32
CA ILE A 325 -5.41 -4.13 21.46
C ILE A 325 -5.99 -4.49 20.09
N PHE A 326 -5.30 -4.09 19.02
CA PHE A 326 -5.62 -4.51 17.65
C PHE A 326 -4.78 -5.74 17.31
N LEU A 327 -5.46 -6.86 17.07
CA LEU A 327 -4.83 -8.13 16.72
C LEU A 327 -5.19 -8.52 15.30
N THR A 328 -4.20 -9.00 14.53
CA THR A 328 -4.45 -9.53 13.19
C THR A 328 -5.42 -10.71 13.26
N ASP A 329 -6.51 -10.63 12.51
CA ASP A 329 -7.37 -11.78 12.22
C ASP A 329 -6.77 -12.54 11.04
N THR A 330 -6.07 -13.64 11.34
CA THR A 330 -5.40 -14.44 10.30
C THR A 330 -6.38 -15.09 9.33
N ILE A 331 -7.58 -15.49 9.79
CA ILE A 331 -8.57 -16.16 8.94
C ILE A 331 -9.16 -15.16 7.96
N ALA A 332 -9.62 -14.02 8.46
CA ALA A 332 -10.14 -12.96 7.61
C ALA A 332 -9.04 -12.38 6.70
N THR A 333 -7.82 -12.22 7.21
CA THR A 333 -6.68 -11.77 6.37
C THR A 333 -6.43 -12.73 5.22
N THR A 334 -6.43 -14.04 5.46
CA THR A 334 -6.28 -15.04 4.40
C THR A 334 -7.42 -14.95 3.39
N LEU A 335 -8.68 -14.90 3.85
CA LEU A 335 -9.86 -14.76 2.98
C LEU A 335 -9.78 -13.54 2.07
N LEU A 336 -9.48 -12.36 2.63
CA LEU A 336 -9.37 -11.12 1.87
C LEU A 336 -8.25 -11.18 0.85
N ASN A 337 -7.12 -11.81 1.19
CA ASN A 337 -6.01 -11.99 0.24
C ASN A 337 -6.32 -13.09 -0.78
N ASP A 338 -7.04 -14.16 -0.47
CA ASP A 338 -7.47 -15.15 -1.48
C ASP A 338 -8.28 -14.50 -2.60
N LEU A 339 -9.09 -13.49 -2.26
CA LEU A 339 -9.92 -12.72 -3.18
C LEU A 339 -9.26 -11.44 -3.71
N SER A 340 -8.01 -11.15 -3.34
CA SER A 340 -7.31 -9.91 -3.69
C SER A 340 -7.36 -9.53 -5.18
N PRO A 341 -7.13 -10.44 -6.15
CA PRO A 341 -7.20 -10.10 -7.57
C PRO A 341 -8.56 -9.52 -7.99
N TYR A 342 -9.64 -9.92 -7.32
CA TYR A 342 -11.00 -9.49 -7.64
C TYR A 342 -11.43 -8.29 -6.79
N LEU A 343 -11.16 -8.33 -5.49
CA LEU A 343 -11.43 -7.24 -4.55
C LEU A 343 -10.68 -5.95 -4.91
N SER A 344 -9.48 -6.08 -5.47
CA SER A 344 -8.69 -4.93 -5.97
C SER A 344 -9.40 -4.24 -7.16
N GLY A 345 -10.19 -4.97 -7.93
CA GLY A 345 -11.01 -4.42 -9.02
C GLY A 345 -12.31 -3.81 -8.51
N SER A 346 -13.09 -4.58 -7.75
CA SER A 346 -14.34 -4.13 -7.14
C SER A 346 -14.85 -5.08 -6.05
N GLY A 347 -15.39 -4.56 -4.96
CA GLY A 347 -16.15 -5.33 -3.97
C GLY A 347 -16.39 -4.56 -2.67
N THR A 348 -17.03 -5.23 -1.72
CA THR A 348 -17.33 -4.70 -0.38
C THR A 348 -16.81 -5.65 0.68
N ILE A 349 -16.09 -5.13 1.67
CA ILE A 349 -15.74 -5.83 2.90
C ILE A 349 -16.64 -5.27 3.99
N ASN A 350 -17.52 -6.10 4.57
CA ASN A 350 -18.47 -5.66 5.60
C ASN A 350 -17.83 -5.61 6.99
N ALA A 351 -18.53 -4.96 7.92
CA ALA A 351 -18.24 -5.12 9.35
C ALA A 351 -18.40 -6.60 9.73
N GLY A 352 -17.29 -7.26 10.09
CA GLY A 352 -17.20 -8.72 10.25
C GLY A 352 -16.47 -9.45 9.11
N PHE A 353 -15.85 -8.71 8.20
CA PHE A 353 -14.97 -9.18 7.12
C PHE A 353 -15.59 -10.04 6.02
N ALA A 354 -16.90 -10.29 6.06
CA ALA A 354 -17.60 -10.93 4.95
C ALA A 354 -17.46 -10.10 3.68
N VAL A 355 -17.19 -10.76 2.56
CA VAL A 355 -17.00 -10.14 1.25
C VAL A 355 -18.28 -10.22 0.43
N ASN A 356 -18.71 -9.08 -0.12
CA ASN A 356 -19.86 -8.96 -1.00
C ASN A 356 -19.51 -8.20 -2.29
N ASN A 357 -20.42 -8.21 -3.25
CA ASN A 357 -20.33 -7.47 -4.52
C ASN A 357 -19.08 -7.80 -5.35
N VAL A 358 -18.50 -8.99 -5.17
CA VAL A 358 -17.46 -9.53 -6.05
C VAL A 358 -18.14 -10.41 -7.08
N ASN A 359 -18.00 -10.07 -8.36
CA ASN A 359 -18.44 -10.90 -9.47
C ASN A 359 -17.37 -10.88 -10.56
N HIS A 360 -16.70 -12.02 -10.77
CA HIS A 360 -15.65 -12.11 -11.79
C HIS A 360 -15.67 -13.45 -12.50
N GLN A 361 -15.76 -13.41 -13.83
CA GLN A 361 -15.83 -14.59 -14.68
C GLN A 361 -14.53 -14.80 -15.45
N LEU A 362 -13.99 -16.01 -15.35
CA LEU A 362 -12.77 -16.45 -16.02
C LEU A 362 -13.13 -17.55 -17.01
N HIS A 363 -13.01 -17.23 -18.29
CA HIS A 363 -13.24 -18.19 -19.36
C HIS A 363 -11.96 -18.86 -19.83
N ASN A 364 -12.11 -20.09 -20.30
CA ASN A 364 -11.05 -20.89 -20.91
C ASN A 364 -9.79 -20.84 -20.05
N ILE A 365 -9.91 -21.18 -18.76
CA ILE A 365 -8.84 -21.01 -17.78
C ILE A 365 -7.55 -21.72 -18.16
N ASN A 366 -7.63 -22.75 -19.01
CA ASN A 366 -6.48 -23.51 -19.51
C ASN A 366 -5.77 -22.87 -20.71
N ARG A 367 -6.30 -21.79 -21.30
CA ARG A 367 -5.63 -21.01 -22.36
C ARG A 367 -4.79 -19.90 -21.74
N ARG A 368 -3.73 -20.28 -21.03
CA ARG A 368 -2.81 -19.34 -20.36
C ARG A 368 -1.38 -19.56 -20.82
N THR A 369 -0.60 -18.49 -20.88
CA THR A 369 0.80 -18.55 -21.32
C THR A 369 1.62 -17.50 -20.59
N ALA A 370 2.89 -17.81 -20.38
CA ALA A 370 3.88 -16.89 -19.86
C ALA A 370 5.23 -17.17 -20.53
N THR A 371 6.04 -16.13 -20.66
CA THR A 371 7.43 -16.21 -21.13
C THR A 371 8.32 -15.39 -20.20
N MET A 372 9.63 -15.46 -20.40
CA MET A 372 10.58 -14.61 -19.69
C MET A 372 11.53 -13.95 -20.68
N MET A 373 12.00 -12.75 -20.35
CA MET A 373 13.02 -12.04 -21.13
C MET A 373 13.84 -11.09 -20.25
N PRO A 374 15.10 -10.77 -20.60
CA PRO A 374 15.85 -9.73 -19.91
C PRO A 374 15.15 -8.35 -20.01
N ASN A 375 15.19 -7.57 -18.93
CA ASN A 375 14.60 -6.23 -18.86
C ASN A 375 15.63 -5.20 -18.42
N ARG A 376 16.08 -4.38 -19.38
CA ARG A 376 17.08 -3.32 -19.16
C ARG A 376 16.55 -2.09 -18.42
N ASN A 377 15.23 -2.03 -18.15
CA ASN A 377 14.63 -0.93 -17.41
C ASN A 377 14.68 -1.13 -15.90
N ASP A 378 15.28 -2.21 -15.39
CA ASP A 378 15.49 -2.41 -13.95
C ASP A 378 16.66 -3.40 -13.73
N ARG A 379 17.11 -3.54 -12.49
CA ARG A 379 18.36 -4.20 -12.08
C ARG A 379 18.10 -5.55 -11.42
N TRP A 380 19.11 -6.43 -11.41
CA TRP A 380 19.04 -7.72 -10.72
C TRP A 380 19.76 -7.67 -9.37
N TYR A 381 19.03 -7.83 -8.27
CA TYR A 381 19.55 -7.70 -6.91
C TYR A 381 19.74 -9.03 -6.18
N ALA A 382 19.25 -10.14 -6.73
CA ALA A 382 19.52 -11.47 -6.17
C ALA A 382 20.92 -11.96 -6.57
N GLU A 383 21.31 -13.13 -6.07
CA GLU A 383 22.62 -13.71 -6.33
C GLU A 383 22.88 -13.93 -7.84
N SER A 384 24.15 -13.89 -8.23
CA SER A 384 24.56 -14.24 -9.60
C SER A 384 24.35 -15.72 -9.84
N GLY A 385 23.87 -16.11 -11.02
CA GLY A 385 23.65 -17.52 -11.35
C GLY A 385 22.84 -17.72 -12.63
N GLU A 386 22.57 -18.97 -12.93
CA GLU A 386 21.65 -19.40 -13.97
C GLU A 386 20.30 -19.73 -13.33
N TYR A 387 19.19 -19.27 -13.92
CA TYR A 387 17.86 -19.39 -13.33
C TYR A 387 16.85 -20.01 -14.29
N GLU A 388 16.00 -20.89 -13.76
CA GLU A 388 14.77 -21.37 -14.41
C GLU A 388 13.55 -20.73 -13.72
N TYR A 389 12.45 -20.55 -14.47
CA TYR A 389 11.20 -19.98 -13.98
C TYR A 389 9.99 -20.84 -14.36
N PHE A 390 9.03 -20.94 -13.45
CA PHE A 390 7.81 -21.70 -13.64
C PHE A 390 6.60 -20.87 -13.21
N ALA A 391 5.56 -20.82 -14.06
CA ALA A 391 4.30 -20.14 -13.77
C ALA A 391 3.18 -21.14 -13.50
N VAL A 392 2.46 -20.93 -12.41
CA VAL A 392 1.20 -21.59 -12.08
C VAL A 392 0.11 -20.50 -12.07
N PHE A 393 -0.90 -20.67 -12.91
CA PHE A 393 -2.05 -19.76 -12.93
C PHE A 393 -3.07 -20.28 -11.93
N VAL A 394 -3.11 -19.64 -10.76
CA VAL A 394 -3.97 -20.02 -9.65
C VAL A 394 -5.28 -19.25 -9.79
N ILE A 395 -6.37 -20.00 -9.99
CA ILE A 395 -7.70 -19.47 -10.23
C ILE A 395 -8.38 -19.13 -8.90
N ASP A 396 -8.32 -20.06 -7.94
CA ASP A 396 -8.84 -19.91 -6.59
C ASP A 396 -7.88 -20.61 -5.62
N ARG A 397 -7.32 -19.85 -4.67
CA ARG A 397 -6.35 -20.37 -3.71
C ARG A 397 -7.01 -21.23 -2.63
N GLN A 398 -8.19 -20.83 -2.15
CA GLN A 398 -8.92 -21.52 -1.10
C GLN A 398 -9.20 -22.97 -1.53
N ARG A 399 -9.73 -23.15 -2.75
CA ARG A 399 -10.15 -24.42 -3.34
C ARG A 399 -9.04 -25.14 -4.10
N ASN A 400 -7.83 -24.56 -4.14
CA ASN A 400 -6.68 -25.08 -4.88
C ASN A 400 -6.92 -25.28 -6.39
N ILE A 401 -7.75 -24.43 -7.00
CA ILE A 401 -8.04 -24.49 -8.43
C ILE A 401 -6.90 -23.82 -9.20
N ILE A 402 -6.25 -24.58 -10.08
CA ILE A 402 -5.19 -24.08 -10.98
C ILE A 402 -5.53 -24.38 -12.44
N ALA A 403 -4.99 -23.59 -13.36
CA ALA A 403 -5.09 -23.88 -14.78
C ALA A 403 -4.11 -24.98 -15.21
N TYR A 404 -4.49 -25.69 -16.29
CA TYR A 404 -3.69 -26.70 -16.96
C TYR A 404 -3.31 -26.29 -18.39
N PRO A 405 -2.45 -25.26 -18.57
CA PRO A 405 -2.04 -24.82 -19.89
C PRO A 405 -1.30 -25.92 -20.66
N ASN A 406 -1.91 -26.39 -21.75
CA ASN A 406 -1.45 -27.55 -22.54
C ASN A 406 -1.39 -28.85 -21.71
N GLY A 407 -2.32 -29.04 -20.77
CA GLY A 407 -2.43 -30.26 -19.95
C GLY A 407 -1.39 -30.37 -18.83
N MET A 408 -0.69 -29.29 -18.49
CA MET A 408 0.36 -29.27 -17.46
C MET A 408 -0.03 -28.32 -16.32
N LYS A 409 0.25 -28.71 -15.07
CA LYS A 409 -0.01 -27.89 -13.85
C LYS A 409 0.73 -26.54 -13.84
N TYR A 410 1.77 -26.41 -14.66
CA TYR A 410 2.61 -25.21 -14.73
C TYR A 410 3.17 -25.02 -16.15
N LYS A 411 3.58 -23.79 -16.43
CA LYS A 411 4.37 -23.44 -17.62
C LYS A 411 5.83 -23.28 -17.23
N HIS A 412 6.73 -24.02 -17.88
CA HIS A 412 8.16 -23.72 -17.84
C HIS A 412 8.44 -22.54 -18.79
N LEU A 413 8.84 -21.40 -18.23
CA LEU A 413 9.04 -20.17 -19.00
C LEU A 413 10.25 -20.31 -19.90
N LYS A 414 10.17 -19.67 -21.07
CA LYS A 414 11.23 -19.68 -22.08
C LYS A 414 11.54 -18.27 -22.54
N ASN A 415 12.81 -18.02 -22.83
CA ASN A 415 13.29 -16.86 -23.56
C ASN A 415 13.81 -17.32 -24.92
N LYS A 416 13.08 -17.03 -26.01
CA LYS A 416 13.47 -17.44 -27.39
C LYS A 416 13.80 -18.94 -27.54
N GLY A 417 13.17 -19.80 -26.73
CA GLY A 417 13.39 -21.25 -26.73
C GLY A 417 14.21 -21.76 -25.55
N ASP A 418 15.06 -20.91 -24.97
CA ASP A 418 15.92 -21.26 -23.84
C ASP A 418 15.14 -21.23 -22.52
N THR A 419 15.35 -22.25 -21.69
CA THR A 419 14.71 -22.37 -20.36
C THR A 419 15.52 -21.74 -19.24
N ILE A 420 16.78 -21.40 -19.51
CA ILE A 420 17.71 -20.82 -18.55
C ILE A 420 17.99 -19.35 -18.92
N ILE A 421 18.01 -18.49 -17.92
CA ILE A 421 18.50 -17.12 -18.05
C ILE A 421 19.65 -16.87 -17.07
N LYS A 422 20.77 -16.37 -17.58
CA LYS A 422 21.91 -15.96 -16.76
C LYS A 422 21.64 -14.60 -16.13
N LYS A 423 21.98 -14.45 -14.86
CA LYS A 423 21.88 -13.21 -14.09
C LYS A 423 23.16 -12.96 -13.31
N ASN A 424 23.59 -11.71 -13.29
CA ASN A 424 24.68 -11.28 -12.43
C ASN A 424 24.13 -10.29 -11.41
N ASN A 425 24.57 -10.40 -10.16
CA ASN A 425 24.19 -9.47 -9.11
C ASN A 425 24.68 -8.06 -9.49
N PHE A 426 23.75 -7.11 -9.52
CA PHE A 426 24.03 -5.74 -9.90
C PHE A 426 24.93 -5.00 -8.91
N ILE A 427 24.87 -5.34 -7.62
CA ILE A 427 25.75 -4.75 -6.61
C ILE A 427 27.20 -5.13 -6.93
N ASP A 428 27.45 -6.39 -7.26
CA ASP A 428 28.80 -6.89 -7.58
C ASP A 428 29.30 -6.47 -8.96
N ASN A 429 28.43 -6.47 -9.98
CA ASN A 429 28.81 -6.30 -11.39
C ASN A 429 27.80 -5.40 -12.16
N PRO A 430 27.69 -4.11 -11.85
CA PRO A 430 26.62 -3.24 -12.38
C PRO A 430 26.71 -2.92 -13.88
N VAL A 431 27.87 -3.11 -14.51
CA VAL A 431 28.06 -2.89 -15.95
C VAL A 431 27.79 -4.15 -16.80
N ASP A 432 27.52 -5.29 -16.15
CA ASP A 432 27.27 -6.54 -16.86
C ASP A 432 25.92 -6.51 -17.57
N ALA A 433 25.88 -7.00 -18.82
CA ALA A 433 24.65 -7.06 -19.60
C ALA A 433 23.57 -7.98 -18.97
N ASN A 434 23.97 -8.89 -18.08
CA ASN A 434 23.11 -9.78 -17.30
C ASN A 434 22.74 -9.23 -15.92
N ALA A 435 23.25 -8.06 -15.52
CA ALA A 435 22.89 -7.38 -14.27
C ALA A 435 21.55 -6.62 -14.35
N VAL A 436 20.63 -7.15 -15.16
CA VAL A 436 19.34 -6.56 -15.46
C VAL A 436 18.22 -7.46 -14.97
N SER A 437 17.10 -6.87 -14.57
CA SER A 437 15.88 -7.57 -14.13
C SER A 437 15.32 -8.51 -15.22
N THR A 438 14.28 -9.27 -14.89
CA THR A 438 13.53 -10.12 -15.83
C THR A 438 12.14 -9.54 -16.04
N LEU A 439 11.72 -9.39 -17.29
CA LEU A 439 10.34 -9.13 -17.67
C LEU A 439 9.64 -10.46 -17.93
N ILE A 440 8.43 -10.58 -17.38
CA ILE A 440 7.56 -11.76 -17.50
C ILE A 440 6.27 -11.34 -18.20
N PRO A 441 6.18 -11.50 -19.54
CA PRO A 441 4.93 -11.36 -20.27
C PRO A 441 3.99 -12.53 -19.94
N ILE A 442 2.74 -12.22 -19.60
CA ILE A 442 1.69 -13.21 -19.29
C ILE A 442 0.50 -13.17 -20.24
N TYR A 443 0.69 -12.54 -21.41
CA TYR A 443 -0.27 -12.51 -22.49
C TYR A 443 0.20 -13.38 -23.67
N GLY A 444 -0.74 -13.97 -24.39
CA GLY A 444 -0.49 -14.57 -25.69
C GLY A 444 -1.18 -13.72 -26.76
N GLY A 445 -0.45 -12.97 -27.58
CA GLY A 445 -1.00 -12.29 -28.77
C GLY A 445 -2.38 -11.61 -28.61
N THR A 446 -3.14 -11.55 -29.71
CA THR A 446 -4.47 -10.91 -29.80
C THR A 446 -5.65 -11.83 -29.43
N TYR A 447 -5.41 -13.11 -29.13
CA TYR A 447 -6.44 -14.15 -28.99
C TYR A 447 -6.62 -14.69 -27.57
N PHE A 448 -5.83 -14.24 -26.59
CA PHE A 448 -5.88 -14.78 -25.24
C PHE A 448 -6.71 -13.86 -24.33
N PRO A 449 -7.61 -14.40 -23.49
CA PRO A 449 -8.47 -13.60 -22.62
C PRO A 449 -7.65 -12.74 -21.67
N LYS A 450 -8.17 -11.56 -21.30
CA LYS A 450 -7.67 -10.82 -20.15
C LYS A 450 -7.66 -11.74 -18.92
N TRP A 451 -6.61 -11.64 -18.11
CA TRP A 451 -6.42 -12.48 -16.94
C TRP A 451 -6.54 -11.64 -15.67
N SER A 452 -7.39 -12.10 -14.75
CA SER A 452 -7.33 -11.70 -13.34
C SER A 452 -7.35 -12.95 -12.49
N GLY A 453 -6.56 -12.95 -11.42
CA GLY A 453 -6.31 -14.11 -10.59
C GLY A 453 -4.85 -14.14 -10.13
N TYR A 454 -4.46 -15.19 -9.45
CA TYR A 454 -3.09 -15.28 -8.94
C TYR A 454 -2.15 -15.88 -9.98
N LEU A 455 -1.01 -15.22 -10.20
CA LEU A 455 0.15 -15.86 -10.81
C LEU A 455 1.09 -16.28 -9.69
N ARG A 456 1.13 -17.59 -9.42
CA ARG A 456 2.17 -18.18 -8.57
C ARG A 456 3.38 -18.48 -9.42
N MET A 457 4.51 -17.89 -9.05
CA MET A 457 5.76 -18.06 -9.75
C MET A 457 6.74 -18.82 -8.87
N TYR A 458 7.42 -19.78 -9.46
CA TYR A 458 8.60 -20.41 -8.88
C TYR A 458 9.84 -20.02 -9.67
N ARG A 459 10.94 -19.82 -8.95
CA ARG A 459 12.27 -19.62 -9.53
C ARG A 459 13.23 -20.53 -8.80
N CYS A 460 14.13 -21.17 -9.52
CA CYS A 460 15.26 -21.89 -8.92
C CYS A 460 16.55 -21.48 -9.61
N ARG A 461 17.60 -21.32 -8.80
CA ARG A 461 18.97 -21.26 -9.33
C ARG A 461 19.38 -22.67 -9.72
N VAL A 462 20.02 -22.79 -10.88
CA VAL A 462 20.47 -24.08 -11.40
C VAL A 462 21.98 -24.13 -11.47
N GLU A 463 22.51 -25.32 -11.23
CA GLU A 463 23.92 -25.62 -11.43
C GLU A 463 24.07 -26.71 -12.48
N ARG A 464 25.19 -26.69 -13.18
CA ARG A 464 25.52 -27.72 -14.16
C ARG A 464 26.46 -28.71 -13.50
N ASP A 465 25.98 -29.93 -13.30
CA ASP A 465 26.86 -31.02 -12.90
C ASP A 465 27.80 -31.32 -14.08
N THR A 466 29.09 -31.04 -13.87
CA THR A 466 30.13 -31.16 -14.89
C THR A 466 30.54 -32.61 -15.14
N ILE A 467 30.19 -33.55 -14.24
CA ILE A 467 30.52 -34.97 -14.32
C ILE A 467 29.48 -35.70 -15.17
N ILE A 468 28.19 -35.44 -14.96
CA ILE A 468 27.09 -36.10 -15.70
C ILE A 468 26.44 -35.23 -16.78
N ASN A 469 26.92 -33.99 -16.97
CA ASN A 469 26.42 -33.00 -17.93
C ASN A 469 24.89 -32.82 -17.86
N LYS A 470 24.34 -32.79 -16.65
CA LYS A 470 22.92 -32.52 -16.39
C LYS A 470 22.76 -31.26 -15.55
N ILE A 471 21.66 -30.56 -15.80
CA ILE A 471 21.22 -29.47 -14.95
C ILE A 471 20.75 -30.10 -13.63
N VAL A 472 21.41 -29.73 -12.54
CA VAL A 472 20.98 -30.05 -11.18
C VAL A 472 20.29 -28.81 -10.64
N ARG A 473 19.02 -28.97 -10.27
CA ARG A 473 18.28 -27.94 -9.54
C ARG A 473 18.70 -28.06 -8.10
N GLU A 474 19.74 -27.31 -7.73
CA GLU A 474 20.10 -27.23 -6.33
C GLU A 474 18.95 -26.61 -5.54
N PHE A 475 18.88 -26.97 -4.26
CA PHE A 475 17.73 -26.90 -3.35
C PHE A 475 17.21 -25.48 -3.01
N ASP A 476 17.52 -24.46 -3.80
CA ASP A 476 17.16 -23.07 -3.55
C ASP A 476 16.00 -22.59 -4.44
N TRP A 477 14.82 -23.17 -4.17
CA TRP A 477 13.57 -22.75 -4.78
C TRP A 477 13.01 -21.53 -4.05
N ASN A 478 12.57 -20.53 -4.82
CA ASN A 478 11.76 -19.43 -4.33
C ASN A 478 10.36 -19.45 -4.95
N THR A 479 9.38 -18.96 -4.21
CA THR A 479 7.99 -18.79 -4.64
C THR A 479 7.51 -17.37 -4.38
N VAL A 480 6.58 -16.90 -5.21
CA VAL A 480 5.87 -15.64 -5.01
C VAL A 480 4.47 -15.74 -5.64
N ASP A 481 3.48 -15.20 -4.93
CA ASP A 481 2.10 -15.11 -5.41
C ASP A 481 1.78 -13.65 -5.74
N VAL A 482 1.47 -13.38 -7.02
CA VAL A 482 1.13 -12.03 -7.49
C VAL A 482 -0.36 -11.99 -7.85
N PRO A 483 -1.17 -11.14 -7.20
CA PRO A 483 -2.56 -10.93 -7.61
C PRO A 483 -2.59 -10.11 -8.89
N VAL A 484 -2.85 -10.73 -10.02
CA VAL A 484 -2.90 -10.04 -11.31
C VAL A 484 -4.31 -9.49 -11.53
N VAL A 485 -4.40 -8.22 -11.94
CA VAL A 485 -5.68 -7.58 -12.29
C VAL A 485 -5.56 -6.95 -13.67
N ASN A 486 -5.70 -7.71 -14.75
CA ASN A 486 -5.46 -7.25 -16.12
C ASN A 486 -4.01 -6.84 -16.46
N ALA A 487 -3.03 -7.01 -15.58
CA ALA A 487 -1.64 -6.77 -15.95
C ALA A 487 -1.21 -7.77 -17.04
N MET A 488 -0.44 -7.29 -18.02
CA MET A 488 0.09 -8.12 -19.11
C MET A 488 1.56 -8.48 -18.91
N MET A 489 2.25 -7.74 -18.05
CA MET A 489 3.67 -7.80 -17.85
C MET A 489 3.98 -7.67 -16.37
N LEU A 490 4.92 -8.47 -15.88
CA LEU A 490 5.44 -8.39 -14.52
C LEU A 490 6.96 -8.23 -14.55
N TYR A 491 7.53 -7.65 -13.51
CA TYR A 491 8.96 -7.32 -13.43
C TYR A 491 9.60 -7.99 -12.23
N ASP A 492 10.57 -8.88 -12.46
CA ASP A 492 11.36 -9.53 -11.40
C ASP A 492 12.75 -8.89 -11.30
N ASN A 493 13.04 -8.25 -10.18
CA ASN A 493 14.34 -7.66 -9.91
C ASN A 493 15.24 -8.54 -9.02
N GLY A 494 14.88 -9.81 -8.81
CA GLY A 494 15.60 -10.75 -7.97
C GLY A 494 15.03 -10.83 -6.55
N LEU A 495 14.61 -9.68 -5.99
CA LEU A 495 14.03 -9.58 -4.65
C LEU A 495 12.50 -9.58 -4.67
N PHE A 496 11.91 -8.94 -5.68
CA PHE A 496 10.47 -8.79 -5.83
C PHE A 496 10.03 -9.10 -7.26
N LEU A 497 8.87 -9.74 -7.39
CA LEU A 497 8.11 -9.81 -8.63
C LEU A 497 6.96 -8.80 -8.58
N SER A 498 7.05 -7.73 -9.38
CA SER A 498 6.09 -6.63 -9.41
C SER A 498 5.73 -6.08 -8.02
N GLY A 499 6.75 -5.96 -7.16
CA GLY A 499 6.59 -5.43 -5.81
C GLY A 499 6.04 -6.43 -4.80
N TYR A 500 6.01 -7.73 -5.11
CA TYR A 500 5.74 -8.82 -4.18
C TYR A 500 7.03 -9.59 -3.89
N PRO A 501 7.39 -9.84 -2.61
CA PRO A 501 8.67 -10.41 -2.26
C PRO A 501 8.76 -11.90 -2.61
N TRP A 502 9.90 -12.32 -3.14
CA TRP A 502 10.22 -13.74 -3.25
C TRP A 502 10.43 -14.35 -1.86
N GLN A 503 9.90 -15.55 -1.66
CA GLN A 503 10.03 -16.32 -0.43
C GLN A 503 10.72 -17.63 -0.71
N LYS A 504 11.53 -18.15 0.21
CA LYS A 504 12.12 -19.47 0.09
C LYS A 504 11.02 -20.55 0.20
N CYS A 505 11.06 -21.54 -0.65
CA CYS A 505 10.15 -22.69 -0.56
C CYS A 505 10.54 -23.57 0.63
N SER A 506 9.53 -24.08 1.34
CA SER A 506 9.72 -25.07 2.40
C SER A 506 10.05 -26.47 1.84
N GLU A 507 9.62 -26.73 0.62
CA GLU A 507 9.79 -28.02 -0.05
C GLU A 507 11.00 -28.03 -0.98
N ALA A 508 11.69 -29.17 -1.07
CA ALA A 508 12.83 -29.35 -1.96
C ALA A 508 12.47 -29.28 -3.46
N ASN A 509 11.23 -29.63 -3.83
CA ASN A 509 10.71 -29.50 -5.18
C ASN A 509 9.21 -29.16 -5.16
N PRO A 510 8.85 -27.87 -5.14
CA PRO A 510 7.46 -27.42 -4.99
C PRO A 510 6.58 -27.72 -6.21
N LEU A 511 7.16 -28.10 -7.36
CA LEU A 511 6.37 -28.46 -8.54
C LEU A 511 5.69 -29.82 -8.39
N GLY A 512 6.24 -30.72 -7.57
CA GLY A 512 5.71 -32.07 -7.34
C GLY A 512 4.49 -32.10 -6.41
N SER A 513 4.36 -31.11 -5.53
CA SER A 513 3.27 -30.98 -4.56
C SER A 513 2.06 -30.19 -5.08
N LEU A 514 2.14 -29.68 -6.31
CA LEU A 514 1.04 -28.90 -6.90
C LEU A 514 -0.25 -29.72 -6.93
N PRO A 515 -1.39 -29.10 -6.58
CA PRO A 515 -2.68 -29.78 -6.51
C PRO A 515 -3.01 -30.42 -7.86
N ASP A 516 -3.68 -31.58 -7.83
CA ASP A 516 -4.17 -32.22 -9.04
C ASP A 516 -5.67 -32.01 -9.24
N THR A 517 -6.02 -30.88 -9.86
CA THR A 517 -7.40 -30.52 -10.21
C THR A 517 -7.78 -30.84 -11.67
N ASP A 518 -6.88 -31.46 -12.46
CA ASP A 518 -7.15 -31.85 -13.86
C ASP A 518 -8.24 -32.90 -13.98
N THR A 519 -8.50 -33.65 -12.89
CA THR A 519 -9.55 -34.68 -12.82
C THR A 519 -10.93 -34.09 -13.09
N LEU A 520 -11.18 -32.85 -12.67
CA LEU A 520 -12.44 -32.14 -12.89
C LEU A 520 -12.55 -31.54 -14.31
N LYS A 521 -11.42 -31.38 -15.02
CA LYS A 521 -11.36 -30.75 -16.36
C LYS A 521 -12.12 -29.41 -16.44
N LEU A 522 -11.93 -28.57 -15.42
CA LEU A 522 -12.57 -27.25 -15.32
C LEU A 522 -12.23 -26.37 -16.52
N GLN A 523 -13.24 -25.69 -17.07
CA GLN A 523 -13.13 -24.82 -18.25
C GLN A 523 -13.27 -23.35 -17.88
N ASP A 524 -14.34 -23.02 -17.15
CA ASP A 524 -14.65 -21.67 -16.71
C ASP A 524 -14.89 -21.64 -15.20
N VAL A 525 -14.57 -20.50 -14.59
CA VAL A 525 -14.78 -20.25 -13.14
C VAL A 525 -15.34 -18.85 -12.96
N THR A 526 -16.43 -18.74 -12.20
CA THR A 526 -17.03 -17.47 -11.79
C THR A 526 -16.89 -17.34 -10.28
N HIS A 527 -16.25 -16.28 -9.82
CA HIS A 527 -16.22 -15.91 -8.40
C HIS A 527 -17.45 -15.06 -8.11
N LEU A 528 -18.24 -15.48 -7.12
CA LEU A 528 -19.41 -14.77 -6.62
C LEU A 528 -19.22 -14.58 -5.12
N ASN A 529 -18.77 -13.40 -4.72
CA ASN A 529 -18.39 -13.10 -3.34
C ASN A 529 -17.28 -14.06 -2.87
N GLU A 530 -17.59 -14.91 -1.89
CA GLU A 530 -16.68 -15.90 -1.31
C GLU A 530 -16.88 -17.31 -1.90
N SER A 531 -17.83 -17.48 -2.83
CA SER A 531 -18.14 -18.76 -3.48
C SER A 531 -17.66 -18.79 -4.93
N VAL A 532 -17.54 -20.00 -5.48
CA VAL A 532 -17.26 -20.20 -6.91
C VAL A 532 -18.34 -21.02 -7.61
N GLU A 533 -18.57 -20.67 -8.87
CA GLU A 533 -19.32 -21.48 -9.82
C GLU A 533 -18.40 -21.91 -10.96
N CYS A 534 -18.26 -23.21 -11.16
CA CYS A 534 -17.37 -23.75 -12.18
C CYS A 534 -18.13 -24.55 -13.24
N THR A 535 -17.58 -24.57 -14.46
CA THR A 535 -18.00 -25.52 -15.49
C THR A 535 -16.93 -26.58 -15.70
N ALA A 536 -17.36 -27.84 -15.81
CA ALA A 536 -16.47 -29.00 -15.93
C ALA A 536 -17.00 -29.97 -16.98
N THR A 537 -16.09 -30.70 -17.63
CA THR A 537 -16.46 -31.73 -18.63
C THR A 537 -16.50 -33.15 -18.05
N THR A 538 -16.09 -33.32 -16.79
CA THR A 538 -15.98 -34.62 -16.12
C THR A 538 -16.67 -34.55 -14.77
N LYS A 539 -17.49 -35.55 -14.44
CA LYS A 539 -18.17 -35.63 -13.14
C LYS A 539 -17.17 -35.78 -12.00
N PRO A 540 -17.22 -34.92 -10.97
CA PRO A 540 -16.43 -35.13 -9.76
C PRO A 540 -16.83 -36.44 -9.07
N SER A 541 -15.88 -37.34 -8.86
CA SER A 541 -16.06 -38.55 -8.05
C SER A 541 -15.95 -38.27 -6.55
N SER A 542 -15.21 -37.22 -6.18
CA SER A 542 -15.08 -36.66 -4.84
C SER A 542 -14.65 -35.19 -4.95
N LEU A 543 -14.93 -34.40 -3.92
CA LEU A 543 -14.50 -33.00 -3.85
C LEU A 543 -13.52 -32.83 -2.67
N PRO A 544 -12.46 -32.02 -2.83
CA PRO A 544 -11.57 -31.69 -1.72
C PRO A 544 -12.33 -31.00 -0.57
N ASP A 545 -11.87 -31.21 0.68
CA ASP A 545 -12.43 -30.53 1.87
C ASP A 545 -12.27 -29.00 1.85
N THR A 546 -11.51 -28.47 0.89
CA THR A 546 -11.33 -27.03 0.69
C THR A 546 -12.52 -26.33 0.03
N TRP A 547 -13.45 -27.10 -0.54
CA TRP A 547 -14.67 -26.56 -1.15
C TRP A 547 -15.73 -26.28 -0.08
N SER A 548 -16.44 -25.17 -0.24
CA SER A 548 -17.28 -24.58 0.79
C SER A 548 -18.75 -24.52 0.38
N ARG A 549 -19.63 -24.31 1.36
CA ARG A 549 -21.06 -24.10 1.12
C ARG A 549 -21.28 -22.99 0.09
N GLY A 550 -22.18 -23.24 -0.86
CA GLY A 550 -22.53 -22.26 -1.89
C GLY A 550 -21.74 -22.42 -3.18
N ASP A 551 -20.63 -23.16 -3.16
CA ASP A 551 -19.90 -23.51 -4.38
C ASP A 551 -20.71 -24.48 -5.26
N LYS A 552 -20.52 -24.34 -6.58
CA LYS A 552 -21.25 -25.13 -7.59
C LYS A 552 -20.35 -25.59 -8.73
N ILE A 553 -20.66 -26.76 -9.27
CA ILE A 553 -20.04 -27.29 -10.48
C ILE A 553 -21.13 -27.74 -11.43
N PHE A 554 -21.11 -27.23 -12.66
CA PHE A 554 -22.07 -27.52 -13.72
C PHE A 554 -21.43 -28.37 -14.81
N ASN A 555 -22.15 -29.38 -15.30
CA ASN A 555 -21.71 -30.20 -16.42
C ASN A 555 -21.83 -29.43 -17.75
N VAL A 556 -20.74 -29.36 -18.49
CA VAL A 556 -20.69 -28.87 -19.89
C VAL A 556 -20.06 -29.90 -20.84
N GLY A 557 -19.85 -31.13 -20.35
CA GLY A 557 -19.32 -32.26 -21.10
C GLY A 557 -20.41 -33.13 -21.72
N ASN A 558 -19.99 -34.28 -22.24
CA ASN A 558 -20.87 -35.26 -22.90
C ASN A 558 -21.38 -36.36 -21.95
N GLU A 559 -20.96 -36.32 -20.68
CA GLU A 559 -21.52 -37.20 -19.64
C GLU A 559 -22.96 -36.78 -19.34
N THR A 560 -23.81 -37.71 -18.85
CA THR A 560 -25.21 -37.43 -18.49
C THR A 560 -25.35 -36.15 -17.67
N ASP A 561 -26.34 -35.30 -17.92
CA ASP A 561 -26.55 -34.02 -17.21
C ASP A 561 -26.41 -34.20 -15.68
N TRP A 562 -25.48 -33.47 -15.06
CA TRP A 562 -25.24 -33.46 -13.63
C TRP A 562 -24.86 -32.06 -13.17
N ASP A 563 -25.34 -31.70 -11.98
CA ASP A 563 -24.93 -30.48 -11.27
C ASP A 563 -24.56 -30.86 -9.85
N VAL A 564 -23.49 -30.26 -9.33
CA VAL A 564 -23.03 -30.47 -7.96
C VAL A 564 -23.15 -29.19 -7.18
N PHE A 565 -23.96 -29.22 -6.11
CA PHE A 565 -24.16 -28.11 -5.18
C PHE A 565 -23.60 -28.49 -3.82
N ILE A 566 -22.61 -27.75 -3.34
CA ILE A 566 -22.03 -28.02 -2.02
C ILE A 566 -22.89 -27.37 -0.95
N LYS A 567 -23.52 -28.23 -0.14
CA LYS A 567 -24.44 -27.85 0.95
C LYS A 567 -23.83 -27.97 2.35
N ARG A 568 -22.57 -28.42 2.45
CA ARG A 568 -21.92 -28.79 3.70
C ARG A 568 -21.87 -27.63 4.70
#